data_AF-A0AAW4E2A3-F1
#
_entry.id   AF-A0AAW4E2A3-F1
#
_cell.length_a   1.000
_cell.length_b   1.000
_cell.length_c   1.000
_cell.angle_alpha   90.00
_cell.angle_beta   90.00
_cell.angle_gamma   90.00
#
_symmetry.space_group_name_H-M   'P 1'
#
loop_
_entity.id
_entity.type
_entity.pdbx_description
1 polymer ?
#
loop_
_entity_poly.entity_id
_entity_poly.type
_entity_poly.pdbx_seq_one_letter_code
_entity_poly.pdbx_strand_id
1 'polypeptide(L)'
;MSSSSVDPAVVLEFKRDFLCWRGREFDERYECRVAGTDGRGASIEFELDGIGVGAEVAADIAFCLSEALAIAEQTDVESATAAVRDEGSLTRKYRLSCGAWQFSATGVVPVKNAGSERLGNAIGAGSCVAVRTIEEGGFELEFGGMGYSFSAQDASWLKEKLLEVSQKLPKQHPRVRLLEAVNNAWKPYVFTTY
;
A
#
# COMPACT_ATOMS: atom_id res chain seq x y z
N MET A 1 -2.70 23.27 -42.15
CA MET A 1 -2.36 23.29 -40.71
C MET A 1 -3.46 22.51 -40.00
N SER A 2 -3.22 21.23 -39.71
CA SER A 2 -4.19 20.40 -38.99
C SER A 2 -3.81 20.41 -37.51
N SER A 3 -4.58 21.12 -36.71
CA SER A 3 -4.49 21.07 -35.25
C SER A 3 -4.99 19.71 -34.79
N SER A 4 -4.09 18.85 -34.31
CA SER A 4 -4.46 17.65 -33.57
C SER A 4 -4.96 18.09 -32.20
N SER A 5 -6.28 18.08 -31.99
CA SER A 5 -6.85 18.09 -30.65
C SER A 5 -6.49 16.77 -29.99
N VAL A 6 -5.48 16.80 -29.12
CA VAL A 6 -5.25 15.72 -28.17
C VAL A 6 -6.39 15.84 -27.16
N ASP A 7 -7.36 14.91 -27.21
CA ASP A 7 -8.31 14.75 -26.11
C ASP A 7 -7.52 14.61 -24.82
N PRO A 8 -7.75 15.45 -23.78
CA PRO A 8 -7.14 15.20 -22.49
C PRO A 8 -7.69 13.86 -22.02
N ALA A 9 -6.81 12.87 -21.88
CA ALA A 9 -7.17 11.59 -21.31
C ALA A 9 -7.92 11.85 -19.99
N VAL A 10 -9.18 11.41 -19.90
CA VAL A 10 -9.98 11.61 -18.69
C VAL A 10 -9.23 10.97 -17.53
N VAL A 11 -8.73 11.80 -16.63
CA VAL A 11 -8.06 11.34 -15.42
C VAL A 11 -9.13 10.76 -14.50
N LEU A 12 -9.10 9.46 -14.29
CA LEU A 12 -9.95 8.78 -13.31
C LEU A 12 -9.55 9.23 -11.91
N GLU A 13 -10.49 9.77 -11.15
CA GLU A 13 -10.27 10.26 -9.78
C GLU A 13 -11.37 9.73 -8.86
N PHE A 14 -10.95 9.26 -7.69
CA PHE A 14 -11.83 8.72 -6.64
C PHE A 14 -11.50 9.39 -5.31
N LYS A 15 -12.53 9.64 -4.50
CA LYS A 15 -12.40 10.20 -3.16
C LYS A 15 -13.20 9.41 -2.15
N ARG A 16 -12.69 9.34 -0.93
CA ARG A 16 -13.39 8.74 0.21
C ARG A 16 -12.82 9.29 1.51
N ASP A 17 -13.69 9.65 2.44
CA ASP A 17 -13.29 10.00 3.80
C ASP A 17 -12.93 8.74 4.57
N PHE A 18 -11.71 8.70 5.10
CA PHE A 18 -11.21 7.62 5.93
C PHE A 18 -11.38 8.00 7.38
N LEU A 19 -11.82 7.05 8.21
CA LEU A 19 -11.72 7.18 9.66
C LEU A 19 -10.28 6.89 10.07
N CYS A 20 -9.63 7.84 10.73
CA CYS A 20 -8.30 7.66 11.27
C CYS A 20 -8.34 6.55 12.33
N TRP A 21 -7.71 5.42 12.07
CA TRP A 21 -7.76 4.26 12.97
C TRP A 21 -7.21 4.59 14.36
N ARG A 22 -6.07 5.30 14.45
CA ARG A 22 -5.49 5.70 15.74
C ARG A 22 -6.22 6.89 16.39
N GLY A 23 -6.96 7.68 15.62
CA GLY A 23 -7.76 8.81 16.08
C GLY A 23 -9.26 8.51 16.21
N ARG A 24 -9.67 7.24 16.06
CA ARG A 24 -11.07 6.83 15.94
C ARG A 24 -11.92 7.19 17.16
N GLU A 25 -11.32 7.27 18.34
CA GLU A 25 -12.00 7.69 19.58
C GLU A 25 -12.43 9.16 19.56
N PHE A 26 -11.83 9.95 18.67
CA PHE A 26 -12.13 11.37 18.48
C PHE A 26 -12.88 11.66 17.17
N ASP A 27 -13.38 10.61 16.48
CA ASP A 27 -14.00 10.72 15.15
C ASP A 27 -13.11 11.44 14.12
N GLU A 28 -11.78 11.36 14.28
CA GLU A 28 -10.84 11.98 13.37
C GLU A 28 -10.94 11.36 11.97
N ARG A 29 -11.08 12.19 10.95
CA ARG A 29 -11.21 11.78 9.56
C ARG A 29 -10.29 12.58 8.67
N TYR A 30 -9.83 11.95 7.61
CA TYR A 30 -9.09 12.61 6.55
C TYR A 30 -9.58 12.12 5.19
N GLU A 31 -9.59 13.01 4.20
CA GLU A 31 -10.00 12.65 2.84
C GLU A 31 -8.85 11.90 2.15
N CYS A 32 -9.13 10.73 1.60
CA CYS A 32 -8.23 10.00 0.70
C CYS A 32 -8.65 10.26 -0.74
N ARG A 33 -7.69 10.65 -1.58
CA ARG A 33 -7.87 10.76 -3.03
C ARG A 33 -6.96 9.80 -3.76
N VAL A 34 -7.52 9.10 -4.75
CA VAL A 34 -6.78 8.23 -5.66
C VAL A 34 -7.08 8.66 -7.08
N ALA A 35 -6.05 9.08 -7.81
CA ALA A 35 -6.19 9.55 -9.19
C ALA A 35 -5.24 8.81 -10.13
N GLY A 36 -5.63 8.61 -11.38
CA GLY A 36 -4.73 8.17 -12.43
C GLY A 36 -3.69 9.25 -12.74
N THR A 37 -2.48 8.85 -13.12
CA THR A 37 -1.49 9.80 -13.67
C THR A 37 -1.17 9.44 -15.11
N ASP A 38 -0.55 10.38 -15.81
CA ASP A 38 0.03 10.13 -17.13
C ASP A 38 0.93 8.88 -17.11
N GLY A 39 0.70 7.98 -18.08
CA GLY A 39 1.40 6.71 -18.18
C GLY A 39 0.92 5.62 -17.21
N ARG A 40 -0.39 5.59 -16.88
CA ARG A 40 -1.05 4.56 -16.04
C ARG A 40 -0.53 4.47 -14.60
N GLY A 41 0.05 5.56 -14.08
CA GLY A 41 0.44 5.65 -12.68
C GLY A 41 -0.76 5.96 -11.78
N ALA A 42 -0.50 6.10 -10.48
CA ALA A 42 -1.48 6.48 -9.50
C ALA A 42 -0.94 7.63 -8.63
N SER A 43 -1.77 8.62 -8.34
CA SER A 43 -1.58 9.57 -7.24
C SER A 43 -2.38 9.06 -6.05
N ILE A 44 -1.76 9.04 -4.87
CA ILE A 44 -2.41 8.77 -3.59
C ILE A 44 -2.20 10.01 -2.73
N GLU A 45 -3.29 10.61 -2.27
CA GLU A 45 -3.26 11.81 -1.44
C GLU A 45 -4.10 11.57 -0.20
N PHE A 46 -3.58 11.96 0.95
CA PHE A 46 -4.32 12.11 2.19
C PHE A 46 -4.19 13.58 2.62
N GLU A 47 -5.34 14.26 2.71
CA GLU A 47 -5.41 15.71 2.97
C GLU A 47 -4.60 16.55 1.95
N LEU A 48 -3.42 17.07 2.35
CA LEU A 48 -2.52 17.88 1.54
C LEU A 48 -1.24 17.15 1.15
N ASP A 49 -0.99 15.96 1.71
CA ASP A 49 0.20 15.18 1.48
C ASP A 49 -0.10 14.03 0.53
N GLY A 50 0.74 13.85 -0.49
CA GLY A 50 0.52 12.82 -1.48
C GLY A 50 1.75 12.37 -2.22
N ILE A 51 1.63 11.22 -2.87
CA ILE A 51 2.66 10.62 -3.70
C ILE A 51 2.10 10.19 -5.06
N GLY A 52 2.77 10.62 -6.14
CA GLY A 52 2.57 10.05 -7.46
C GLY A 52 3.52 8.88 -7.72
N VAL A 53 3.00 7.70 -8.04
CA VAL A 53 3.77 6.48 -8.30
C VAL A 53 3.48 5.87 -9.67
N GLY A 54 4.41 5.07 -10.19
CA GLY A 54 4.20 4.32 -11.43
C GLY A 54 3.22 3.14 -11.28
N ALA A 55 2.72 2.62 -12.40
CA ALA A 55 1.73 1.54 -12.45
C ALA A 55 2.15 0.28 -11.65
N GLU A 56 3.42 -0.14 -11.77
CA GLU A 56 3.91 -1.32 -11.05
C GLU A 56 3.98 -1.08 -9.54
N VAL A 57 4.36 0.14 -9.12
CA VAL A 57 4.41 0.50 -7.69
C VAL A 57 3.00 0.58 -7.11
N ALA A 58 2.04 1.17 -7.85
CA ALA A 58 0.64 1.20 -7.45
C ALA A 58 0.07 -0.22 -7.26
N ALA A 59 0.34 -1.12 -8.21
CA ALA A 59 -0.04 -2.53 -8.10
C ALA A 59 0.66 -3.23 -6.93
N ASP A 60 1.90 -2.87 -6.63
CA ASP A 60 2.65 -3.45 -5.51
C ASP A 60 2.10 -3.02 -4.15
N ILE A 61 1.74 -1.74 -4.01
CA ILE A 61 1.04 -1.22 -2.81
C ILE A 61 -0.32 -1.92 -2.66
N ALA A 62 -1.10 -2.02 -3.74
CA ALA A 62 -2.39 -2.71 -3.74
C ALA A 62 -2.25 -4.18 -3.32
N PHE A 63 -1.23 -4.88 -3.84
CA PHE A 63 -0.93 -6.24 -3.42
C PHE A 63 -0.56 -6.32 -1.93
N CYS A 64 0.27 -5.40 -1.43
CA CYS A 64 0.63 -5.37 -0.01
C CYS A 64 -0.57 -5.08 0.89
N LEU A 65 -1.50 -4.22 0.48
CA LEU A 65 -2.78 -4.01 1.18
C LEU A 65 -3.63 -5.28 1.18
N SER A 66 -3.68 -5.99 0.05
CA SER A 66 -4.38 -7.27 -0.04
C SER A 66 -3.79 -8.33 0.89
N GLU A 67 -2.47 -8.41 0.99
CA GLU A 67 -1.78 -9.34 1.90
C GLU A 67 -1.99 -8.94 3.36
N ALA A 68 -1.93 -7.64 3.68
CA ALA A 68 -2.23 -7.15 5.02
C ALA A 68 -3.64 -7.57 5.45
N LEU A 69 -4.64 -7.36 4.58
CA LEU A 69 -6.04 -7.76 4.81
C LEU A 69 -6.15 -9.28 5.04
N ALA A 70 -5.56 -10.08 4.15
CA ALA A 70 -5.60 -11.53 4.28
C ALA A 70 -4.93 -12.03 5.57
N ILE A 71 -3.84 -11.39 6.02
CA ILE A 71 -3.20 -11.73 7.31
C ILE A 71 -4.11 -11.37 8.49
N ALA A 72 -4.74 -10.20 8.46
CA ALA A 72 -5.65 -9.76 9.53
C ALA A 72 -6.88 -10.66 9.68
N GLU A 73 -7.36 -11.28 8.60
CA GLU A 73 -8.48 -12.23 8.60
C GLU A 73 -8.11 -13.63 9.13
N GLN A 74 -6.82 -13.97 9.15
CA GLN A 74 -6.34 -15.30 9.55
C GLN A 74 -6.14 -15.36 11.07
N THR A 75 -7.17 -15.81 11.78
CA THR A 75 -7.17 -15.92 13.26
C THR A 75 -6.41 -17.14 13.79
N ASP A 76 -6.25 -18.19 12.98
CA ASP A 76 -5.49 -19.38 13.37
C ASP A 76 -4.02 -19.23 12.98
N VAL A 77 -3.16 -19.10 14.00
CA VAL A 77 -1.72 -18.90 13.86
C VAL A 77 -1.04 -20.04 13.12
N GLU A 78 -1.49 -21.29 13.36
CA GLU A 78 -0.82 -22.50 12.85
C GLU A 78 -1.12 -22.74 11.37
N SER A 79 -2.30 -22.35 10.91
CA SER A 79 -2.72 -22.49 9.51
C SER A 79 -2.53 -21.22 8.68
N ALA A 80 -2.07 -20.12 9.29
CA ALA A 80 -1.85 -18.86 8.58
C ALA A 80 -0.88 -19.01 7.41
N THR A 81 -1.23 -18.38 6.30
CA THR A 81 -0.53 -18.45 5.02
C THR A 81 -0.20 -17.06 4.49
N ALA A 82 0.83 -16.99 3.66
CA ALA A 82 1.23 -15.80 2.91
C ALA A 82 1.42 -16.10 1.42
N ALA A 83 1.15 -15.12 0.57
CA ALA A 83 1.38 -15.22 -0.85
C ALA A 83 2.88 -15.25 -1.19
N VAL A 84 3.27 -16.21 -2.03
CA VAL A 84 4.61 -16.33 -2.58
C VAL A 84 4.74 -15.42 -3.80
N ARG A 85 5.65 -14.45 -3.69
CA ARG A 85 5.93 -13.46 -4.72
C ARG A 85 7.32 -12.86 -4.50
N ASP A 86 8.25 -13.15 -5.40
CA ASP A 86 9.64 -12.70 -5.27
C ASP A 86 9.87 -11.30 -5.87
N GLU A 87 8.90 -10.83 -6.67
CA GLU A 87 8.93 -9.54 -7.35
C GLU A 87 8.16 -8.47 -6.57
N GLY A 88 8.71 -7.26 -6.47
CA GLY A 88 8.04 -6.12 -5.83
C GLY A 88 9.04 -5.02 -5.52
N SER A 89 8.54 -3.79 -5.37
CA SER A 89 9.31 -2.66 -4.87
C SER A 89 9.33 -2.62 -3.34
N LEU A 90 8.34 -3.26 -2.69
CA LEU A 90 8.21 -3.33 -1.25
C LEU A 90 8.70 -4.68 -0.71
N THR A 91 9.66 -4.65 0.21
CA THR A 91 10.14 -5.85 0.91
C THR A 91 9.17 -6.22 2.02
N ARG A 92 8.57 -7.41 1.90
CA ARG A 92 7.55 -7.92 2.82
C ARG A 92 8.18 -8.66 4.01
N LYS A 93 7.55 -8.53 5.18
CA LYS A 93 7.90 -9.21 6.42
C LYS A 93 6.62 -9.58 7.16
N TYR A 94 6.66 -10.74 7.79
CA TYR A 94 5.59 -11.26 8.63
C TYR A 94 6.16 -11.48 10.03
N ARG A 95 5.42 -11.14 11.07
CA ARG A 95 5.87 -11.31 12.46
C ARG A 95 4.72 -11.82 13.30
N LEU A 96 4.95 -12.84 14.11
CA LEU A 96 4.00 -13.27 15.12
C LEU A 96 4.18 -12.37 16.36
N SER A 97 3.16 -11.63 16.76
CA SER A 97 3.16 -10.74 17.94
C SER A 97 1.85 -10.93 18.71
N CYS A 98 1.91 -11.07 20.04
CA CYS A 98 0.72 -11.18 20.90
C CYS A 98 -0.32 -12.24 20.47
N GLY A 99 0.12 -13.35 19.87
CA GLY A 99 -0.76 -14.42 19.37
C GLY A 99 -1.45 -14.14 18.03
N ALA A 100 -1.05 -13.09 17.31
CA ALA A 100 -1.55 -12.76 15.98
C ALA A 100 -0.41 -12.48 14.99
N TRP A 101 -0.61 -12.85 13.73
CA TRP A 101 0.33 -12.48 12.67
C TRP A 101 0.19 -11.01 12.29
N GLN A 102 1.32 -10.34 12.15
CA GLN A 102 1.45 -8.96 11.71
C GLN A 102 2.17 -8.93 10.36
N PHE A 103 1.69 -8.08 9.46
CA PHE A 103 2.27 -7.84 8.15
C PHE A 103 2.95 -6.47 8.12
N SER A 104 4.11 -6.40 7.46
CA SER A 104 4.72 -5.14 7.07
C SER A 104 5.40 -5.27 5.72
N ALA A 105 5.31 -4.23 4.90
CA ALA A 105 6.04 -4.12 3.65
C ALA A 105 6.63 -2.73 3.53
N THR A 106 7.92 -2.61 3.22
CA THR A 106 8.63 -1.32 3.17
C THR A 106 9.56 -1.26 1.97
N GLY A 107 9.67 -0.11 1.32
CA GLY A 107 10.62 0.09 0.23
C GLY A 107 10.77 1.56 -0.17
N VAL A 108 11.84 1.86 -0.90
CA VAL A 108 12.06 3.18 -1.48
C VAL A 108 11.62 3.13 -2.94
N VAL A 109 10.63 3.95 -3.31
CA VAL A 109 9.99 3.89 -4.63
C VAL A 109 10.23 5.18 -5.43
N PRO A 110 10.33 5.11 -6.77
CA PRO A 110 10.41 6.30 -7.60
C PRO A 110 9.09 7.07 -7.53
N VAL A 111 9.17 8.37 -7.21
CA VAL A 111 8.01 9.27 -7.18
C VAL A 111 8.02 10.14 -8.43
N LYS A 112 6.87 10.24 -9.10
CA LYS A 112 6.71 11.03 -10.33
C LYS A 112 6.37 12.49 -10.06
N ASN A 113 5.57 12.75 -9.02
CA ASN A 113 5.20 14.08 -8.57
C ASN A 113 5.07 14.04 -7.04
N ALA A 114 6.02 14.62 -6.32
CA ALA A 114 5.78 15.05 -4.94
C ALA A 114 5.22 16.48 -5.02
N GLY A 115 4.23 16.82 -4.19
CA GLY A 115 3.58 18.14 -4.22
C GLY A 115 4.58 19.29 -4.37
N SER A 116 4.23 20.26 -5.23
CA SER A 116 5.10 21.32 -5.77
C SER A 116 5.67 22.31 -4.74
N GLU A 117 5.43 22.13 -3.44
CA GLU A 117 5.99 22.99 -2.38
C GLU A 117 7.19 22.39 -1.64
N ARG A 118 7.66 21.19 -2.01
CA ARG A 118 8.86 20.57 -1.42
C ARG A 118 9.95 20.17 -2.41
N LEU A 119 9.94 20.73 -3.63
CA LEU A 119 11.00 20.46 -4.61
C LEU A 119 12.26 21.31 -4.35
N GLY A 120 12.86 21.13 -3.18
CA GLY A 120 14.29 21.40 -3.00
C GLY A 120 15.09 20.29 -3.68
N ASN A 121 15.41 20.45 -4.96
CA ASN A 121 16.51 19.76 -5.67
C ASN A 121 16.67 18.22 -5.53
N ALA A 122 15.59 17.46 -5.32
CA ALA A 122 15.67 16.00 -5.25
C ALA A 122 14.97 15.30 -6.43
N ILE A 123 15.32 15.68 -7.66
CA ILE A 123 15.05 14.84 -8.83
C ILE A 123 15.89 13.56 -8.66
N GLY A 124 15.26 12.46 -8.23
CA GLY A 124 15.89 11.14 -8.14
C GLY A 124 15.99 10.50 -6.74
N ALA A 125 15.59 11.19 -5.66
CA ALA A 125 15.46 10.54 -4.36
C ALA A 125 14.07 9.90 -4.27
N GLY A 126 14.00 8.57 -4.34
CA GLY A 126 12.74 7.86 -4.12
C GLY A 126 12.16 8.17 -2.73
N SER A 127 10.85 7.98 -2.55
CA SER A 127 10.21 8.13 -1.24
C SER A 127 10.09 6.77 -0.56
N CYS A 128 10.28 6.74 0.76
CA CYS A 128 9.94 5.58 1.56
C CYS A 128 8.42 5.40 1.53
N VAL A 129 7.98 4.20 1.18
CA VAL A 129 6.58 3.76 1.28
C VAL A 129 6.51 2.53 2.15
N ALA A 130 5.53 2.48 3.04
CA ALA A 130 5.28 1.30 3.85
C ALA A 130 3.79 0.98 3.99
N VAL A 131 3.47 -0.31 4.00
CA VAL A 131 2.13 -0.84 4.31
C VAL A 131 2.24 -1.76 5.51
N ARG A 132 1.40 -1.58 6.54
CA ARG A 132 1.47 -2.37 7.78
C ARG A 132 0.09 -2.71 8.33
N THR A 133 0.00 -3.83 9.04
CA THR A 133 -1.07 -4.06 10.03
C THR A 133 -0.71 -3.38 11.35
N ILE A 134 -1.74 -3.01 12.11
CA ILE A 134 -1.64 -2.43 13.46
C ILE A 134 -2.20 -3.47 14.44
N GLU A 135 -1.59 -3.61 15.62
CA GLU A 135 -1.94 -4.65 16.62
C GLU A 135 -3.42 -4.61 17.08
N GLU A 136 -4.10 -3.48 16.92
CA GLU A 136 -5.53 -3.32 17.22
C GLU A 136 -6.47 -3.65 16.04
N GLY A 137 -5.94 -4.10 14.89
CA GLY A 137 -6.72 -4.49 13.71
C GLY A 137 -6.80 -3.43 12.60
N GLY A 138 -6.16 -2.28 12.79
CA GLY A 138 -6.05 -1.25 11.77
C GLY A 138 -4.96 -1.53 10.72
N PHE A 139 -4.90 -0.65 9.72
CA PHE A 139 -3.90 -0.67 8.68
C PHE A 139 -3.21 0.68 8.61
N GLU A 140 -2.00 0.71 8.08
CA GLU A 140 -1.25 1.93 7.88
C GLU A 140 -0.62 1.95 6.49
N LEU A 141 -0.74 3.11 5.82
CA LEU A 141 0.08 3.46 4.67
C LEU A 141 0.96 4.66 5.06
N GLU A 142 2.27 4.48 5.02
CA GLU A 142 3.25 5.53 5.26
C GLU A 142 3.85 5.99 3.95
N PHE A 143 3.94 7.31 3.77
CA PHE A 143 4.76 7.95 2.76
C PHE A 143 5.09 9.39 3.16
N GLY A 144 6.17 9.95 2.60
CA GLY A 144 6.55 11.34 2.89
C GLY A 144 6.89 11.61 4.36
N GLY A 145 7.19 10.56 5.14
CA GLY A 145 7.45 10.65 6.58
C GLY A 145 6.18 10.71 7.45
N MET A 146 4.99 10.57 6.86
CA MET A 146 3.70 10.57 7.54
C MET A 146 3.02 9.21 7.41
N GLY A 147 2.39 8.73 8.49
CA GLY A 147 1.67 7.45 8.53
C GLY A 147 0.16 7.68 8.64
N TYR A 148 -0.59 7.20 7.65
CA TYR A 148 -2.04 7.30 7.60
C TYR A 148 -2.66 5.97 8.00
N SER A 149 -3.37 5.94 9.13
CA SER A 149 -3.95 4.72 9.67
C SER A 149 -5.45 4.62 9.41
N PHE A 150 -5.94 3.49 8.90
CA PHE A 150 -7.33 3.34 8.44
C PHE A 150 -7.88 1.93 8.67
N SER A 151 -9.19 1.79 8.44
CA SER A 151 -9.94 0.54 8.64
C SER A 151 -9.68 -0.51 7.55
N ALA A 152 -10.09 -1.76 7.81
CA ALA A 152 -10.07 -2.83 6.80
C ALA A 152 -10.91 -2.48 5.55
N GLN A 153 -12.06 -1.81 5.75
CA GLN A 153 -12.93 -1.40 4.65
C GLN A 153 -12.24 -0.38 3.74
N ASP A 154 -11.57 0.60 4.34
CA ASP A 154 -10.86 1.64 3.62
C ASP A 154 -9.59 1.09 2.95
N ALA A 155 -8.91 0.13 3.58
CA ALA A 155 -7.81 -0.62 2.97
C ALA A 155 -8.26 -1.39 1.71
N SER A 156 -9.44 -2.05 1.79
CA SER A 156 -10.02 -2.76 0.66
C SER A 156 -10.37 -1.80 -0.48
N TRP A 157 -11.00 -0.67 -0.16
CA TRP A 157 -11.33 0.37 -1.13
C TRP A 157 -10.06 0.94 -1.79
N LEU A 158 -9.02 1.27 -1.00
CA LEU A 158 -7.77 1.83 -1.52
C LEU A 158 -7.07 0.86 -2.49
N LYS A 159 -7.00 -0.42 -2.14
CA LYS A 159 -6.48 -1.48 -3.02
C LYS A 159 -7.23 -1.50 -4.36
N GLU A 160 -8.56 -1.52 -4.33
CA GLU A 160 -9.39 -1.57 -5.53
C GLU A 160 -9.15 -0.35 -6.42
N LYS A 161 -9.13 0.86 -5.84
CA LYS A 161 -8.93 2.09 -6.59
C LYS A 161 -7.54 2.22 -7.17
N LEU A 162 -6.51 1.74 -6.48
CA LEU A 162 -5.16 1.68 -7.02
C LEU A 162 -5.06 0.79 -8.26
N LEU A 163 -5.70 -0.38 -8.24
CA LEU A 163 -5.75 -1.28 -9.39
C LEU A 163 -6.56 -0.69 -10.55
N GLU A 164 -7.67 -0.03 -10.25
CA GLU A 164 -8.54 0.62 -11.23
C GLU A 164 -7.81 1.74 -11.97
N VAL A 165 -7.20 2.70 -11.27
CA VAL A 165 -6.51 3.83 -11.92
C VAL A 165 -5.23 3.40 -12.64
N SER A 166 -4.54 2.37 -12.15
CA SER A 166 -3.32 1.84 -12.80
C SER A 166 -3.62 0.87 -13.94
N GLN A 167 -4.89 0.53 -14.16
CA GLN A 167 -5.35 -0.45 -15.16
C GLN A 167 -4.67 -1.82 -14.97
N LYS A 168 -4.50 -2.21 -13.71
CA LYS A 168 -3.87 -3.47 -13.31
C LYS A 168 -4.93 -4.43 -12.79
N LEU A 169 -4.77 -5.71 -13.13
CA LEU A 169 -5.61 -6.76 -12.58
C LEU A 169 -4.97 -7.33 -11.31
N PRO A 170 -5.78 -7.74 -10.32
CA PRO A 170 -5.29 -8.52 -9.19
C PRO A 170 -4.61 -9.78 -9.71
N LYS A 171 -3.36 -10.01 -9.29
CA LYS A 171 -2.66 -11.27 -9.57
C LYS A 171 -2.92 -12.24 -8.44
N GLN A 172 -3.29 -13.47 -8.78
CA GLN A 172 -3.32 -14.55 -7.81
C GLN A 172 -1.91 -15.11 -7.63
N HIS A 173 -1.56 -15.38 -6.39
CA HIS A 173 -0.28 -15.93 -6.01
C HIS A 173 -0.50 -17.19 -5.18
N PRO A 174 0.30 -18.25 -5.39
CA PRO A 174 0.25 -19.42 -4.52
C PRO A 174 0.56 -18.99 -3.09
N ARG A 175 -0.09 -19.64 -2.11
CA ARG A 175 0.11 -19.34 -0.69
C ARG A 175 0.84 -20.49 -0.02
N VAL A 176 1.73 -20.15 0.91
CA VAL A 176 2.46 -21.11 1.75
C VAL A 176 2.22 -20.79 3.21
N ARG A 177 2.27 -21.80 4.08
CA ARG A 177 2.11 -21.59 5.53
C ARG A 177 3.27 -20.76 6.06
N LEU A 178 2.94 -19.77 6.90
CA LEU A 178 3.91 -18.84 7.45
C LEU A 178 4.95 -19.55 8.32
N LEU A 179 4.52 -20.49 9.17
CA LEU A 179 5.45 -21.26 10.00
C LEU A 179 6.40 -22.15 9.18
N GLU A 180 5.93 -22.69 8.05
CA GLU A 180 6.77 -23.47 7.14
C GLU A 180 7.74 -22.58 6.35
N ALA A 181 7.33 -21.35 6.05
CA ALA A 181 8.15 -20.34 5.38
C ALA A 181 9.22 -19.71 6.31
N VAL A 182 9.01 -19.70 7.63
CA VAL A 182 10.04 -19.31 8.61
C VAL A 182 11.16 -20.36 8.68
N ASN A 183 10.82 -21.64 8.51
CA ASN A 183 11.74 -22.76 8.65
C ASN A 183 12.50 -23.12 7.36
N ASN A 184 11.99 -22.70 6.20
CA ASN A 184 12.64 -22.93 4.90
C ASN A 184 13.16 -21.60 4.35
N ALA A 185 14.34 -21.63 3.71
CA ALA A 185 15.13 -20.48 3.25
C ALA A 185 14.50 -19.57 2.15
N TRP A 186 13.19 -19.34 2.20
CA TRP A 186 12.52 -18.25 1.51
C TRP A 186 12.67 -17.02 2.40
N LYS A 187 13.28 -15.93 1.90
CA LYS A 187 13.57 -14.74 2.72
C LYS A 187 12.53 -13.63 2.54
N PRO A 188 11.38 -13.64 3.23
CA PRO A 188 10.97 -12.48 4.01
C PRO A 188 11.72 -12.55 5.35
N TYR A 189 12.47 -11.51 5.71
CA TYR A 189 13.17 -11.46 7.01
C TYR A 189 12.13 -11.42 8.15
N VAL A 190 11.86 -12.57 8.76
CA VAL A 190 11.00 -12.73 9.94
C VAL A 190 11.87 -12.73 11.19
N PHE A 191 11.54 -11.89 12.16
CA PHE A 191 12.18 -11.89 13.49
C PHE A 191 11.16 -12.38 14.53
N THR A 192 11.45 -13.51 15.15
CA THR A 192 10.84 -13.93 16.42
C THR A 192 11.62 -13.25 17.54
N THR A 193 10.94 -12.46 18.37
CA THR A 193 11.48 -12.02 19.67
C THR A 193 10.88 -12.96 20.70
N TYR A 194 11.77 -13.70 21.38
CA TYR A 194 11.42 -14.59 22.50
C TYR A 194 11.05 -13.78 23.74
#